data_AF-A0A4Q2DEK3-F1
#
_entry.id   AF-A0A4Q2DEK3-F1
#
_cell.length_a   1.000
_cell.length_b   1.000
_cell.length_c   1.000
_cell.angle_alpha   90.00
_cell.angle_beta   90.00
_cell.angle_gamma   90.00
#
_symmetry.space_group_name_H-M   'P 1'
#
loop_
_entity.id
_entity.type
_entity.pdbx_description
1 polymer ?
#
loop_
_entity_poly.entity_id
_entity_poly.type
_entity_poly.pdbx_seq_one_letter_code
_entity_poly.pdbx_strand_id
1 'polypeptide(L)'
;MINSSAVTAPVDDTRDSRSKNDSSDGKKDSGNGATTSAEPSSSSSAPSAPASAHIQMRCLIVTQDASIIIGKGGSHVNEIREKSGARVMVSESIPGNPERILNVSGPLDAVSKAFGLIVRRINDEPFDVPSVPGSRAVTIKFMIPNSRMGSVIGKQGCKIKEIQDASGARLNASEGMLPGSTERVLSVAGVADAIHIATYYIGNILIEANERLPSSGGSSYRPASSSTSSRRSQSHYSGSSYVPGAYPGYAPHNPPQPMQTQQIFIPNGLVGCIIGKGGSKINEIRHMSASQIKIMEPGTGADGAPGGTEGERLVVITGQPANVQMAVQLLYHRLEQEKQKQLRAQQQLSPESK
;
A
#
# COMPACT_ATOMS: atom_id res chain seq x y z
N MET A 1 2.24 66.20 20.89
CA MET A 1 2.58 67.51 20.28
C MET A 1 3.24 67.15 18.96
N ILE A 2 2.72 67.40 17.76
CA ILE A 2 2.33 68.69 17.15
C ILE A 2 1.43 68.38 15.91
N ASN A 3 0.35 69.15 15.74
CA ASN A 3 -0.43 69.57 14.54
C ASN A 3 -0.70 68.67 13.31
N SER A 4 -1.99 68.62 12.90
CA SER A 4 -2.59 69.43 11.81
C SER A 4 -3.90 68.78 11.33
N SER A 5 -5.07 69.31 11.68
CA SER A 5 -5.90 70.23 10.87
C SER A 5 -6.66 69.57 9.71
N ALA A 6 -7.98 69.56 9.88
CA ALA A 6 -9.00 69.06 8.96
C ALA A 6 -9.20 69.97 7.74
N VAL A 7 -9.56 69.37 6.59
CA VAL A 7 -10.28 70.03 5.49
C VAL A 7 -11.33 69.07 4.92
N THR A 8 -12.50 69.65 4.69
CA THR A 8 -13.82 69.12 4.32
C THR A 8 -13.95 68.71 2.84
N ALA A 9 -14.94 67.85 2.57
CA ALA A 9 -15.38 67.23 1.30
C ALA A 9 -15.86 68.22 0.19
N PRO A 10 -16.31 67.75 -1.01
CA PRO A 10 -17.64 67.12 -1.13
C PRO A 10 -17.74 65.91 -2.09
N VAL A 11 -18.88 65.26 -1.95
CA VAL A 11 -19.48 64.16 -2.71
C VAL A 11 -20.13 64.73 -3.98
N ASP A 12 -20.07 64.01 -5.11
CA ASP A 12 -20.99 64.26 -6.23
C ASP A 12 -21.57 62.94 -6.74
N ASP A 13 -22.84 63.05 -7.10
CA ASP A 13 -23.85 62.03 -7.21
C ASP A 13 -24.32 61.96 -8.68
N THR A 14 -24.90 60.82 -9.04
CA THR A 14 -25.87 60.66 -10.12
C THR A 14 -25.43 60.84 -11.59
N ARG A 15 -25.57 59.77 -12.37
CA ARG A 15 -26.36 59.84 -13.62
C ARG A 15 -26.89 58.48 -14.08
N ASP A 16 -28.21 58.45 -14.08
CA ASP A 16 -29.17 57.57 -14.73
C ASP A 16 -28.86 57.27 -16.22
N SER A 17 -29.17 56.05 -16.66
CA SER A 17 -29.77 55.84 -17.98
C SER A 17 -30.56 54.52 -18.03
N ARG A 18 -31.88 54.63 -17.84
CA ARG A 18 -32.89 53.68 -18.33
C ARG A 18 -32.95 53.73 -19.86
N SER A 19 -33.08 52.57 -20.52
CA SER A 19 -34.05 52.42 -21.62
C SER A 19 -34.54 50.98 -21.74
N LYS A 20 -35.87 50.87 -21.79
CA LYS A 20 -36.70 49.68 -22.04
C LYS A 20 -36.68 49.26 -23.51
N ASN A 21 -36.92 47.98 -23.78
CA ASN A 21 -37.90 47.42 -24.74
C ASN A 21 -37.65 45.90 -24.80
N ASP A 22 -38.55 45.05 -24.31
CA ASP A 22 -39.87 44.66 -24.81
C ASP A 22 -39.83 43.77 -26.07
N SER A 23 -40.77 42.84 -26.05
CA SER A 23 -40.82 41.51 -26.63
C SER A 23 -41.45 41.52 -28.03
N SER A 24 -41.15 40.54 -28.88
CA SER A 24 -42.15 40.01 -29.83
C SER A 24 -41.73 38.69 -30.49
N ASP A 25 -42.66 37.75 -30.38
CA ASP A 25 -42.85 36.49 -31.13
C ASP A 25 -42.93 36.70 -32.65
N GLY A 26 -42.56 35.67 -33.43
CA GLY A 26 -42.70 35.67 -34.89
C GLY A 26 -42.35 34.34 -35.57
N LYS A 27 -43.40 33.58 -35.92
CA LYS A 27 -43.41 32.26 -36.59
C LYS A 27 -43.64 32.43 -38.12
N LYS A 28 -43.20 31.43 -38.92
CA LYS A 28 -43.49 31.10 -40.37
C LYS A 28 -42.27 31.28 -41.29
N ASP A 29 -42.03 30.52 -42.37
CA ASP A 29 -42.52 29.26 -42.96
C ASP A 29 -41.48 28.83 -44.04
N SER A 30 -41.64 27.61 -44.51
CA SER A 30 -40.97 26.80 -45.54
C SER A 30 -40.38 27.47 -46.80
N GLY A 31 -39.30 26.88 -47.34
CA GLY A 31 -38.80 27.11 -48.71
C GLY A 31 -37.67 26.15 -49.12
N ASN A 32 -38.00 25.14 -49.94
CA ASN A 32 -37.10 24.19 -50.59
C ASN A 32 -36.19 24.85 -51.66
N GLY A 33 -34.97 24.32 -51.84
CA GLY A 33 -34.14 24.59 -53.02
C GLY A 33 -32.79 23.88 -52.96
N ALA A 34 -32.58 22.89 -53.83
CA ALA A 34 -31.47 21.95 -53.84
C ALA A 34 -30.17 22.48 -54.49
N THR A 35 -29.08 21.78 -54.19
CA THR A 35 -28.00 21.29 -55.10
C THR A 35 -26.57 21.80 -54.81
N THR A 36 -25.65 20.82 -54.70
CA THR A 36 -24.16 20.89 -54.79
C THR A 36 -23.48 21.49 -53.55
N SER A 37 -22.43 20.94 -52.93
CA SER A 37 -21.45 19.91 -53.29
C SER A 37 -20.92 19.28 -52.00
N ALA A 38 -20.52 18.02 -52.09
CA ALA A 38 -19.93 17.26 -51.00
C ALA A 38 -18.56 17.82 -50.59
N GLU A 39 -18.37 18.09 -49.30
CA GLU A 39 -17.07 18.08 -48.64
C GLU A 39 -17.12 17.07 -47.49
N PRO A 40 -16.13 16.16 -47.36
CA PRO A 40 -16.11 15.20 -46.29
C PRO A 40 -15.80 15.94 -44.99
N SER A 41 -16.79 16.03 -44.11
CA SER A 41 -16.58 16.41 -42.72
C SER A 41 -15.67 15.36 -42.09
N SER A 42 -14.37 15.67 -42.06
CA SER A 42 -13.41 14.96 -41.23
C SER A 42 -13.93 15.05 -39.80
N SER A 43 -14.50 13.95 -39.31
CA SER A 43 -14.68 13.72 -37.89
C SER A 43 -13.30 13.83 -37.26
N SER A 44 -12.96 15.03 -36.79
CA SER A 44 -11.82 15.23 -35.91
C SER A 44 -12.16 14.45 -34.65
N SER A 45 -11.78 13.17 -34.65
CA SER A 45 -11.56 12.42 -33.43
C SER A 45 -10.65 13.30 -32.60
N ALA A 46 -11.25 13.93 -31.58
CA ALA A 46 -10.48 14.61 -30.54
C ALA A 46 -9.34 13.67 -30.15
N PRO A 47 -8.10 14.17 -30.02
CA PRO A 47 -6.99 13.33 -29.61
C PRO A 47 -7.41 12.64 -28.32
N SER A 48 -7.46 11.32 -28.35
CA SER A 48 -7.68 10.51 -27.15
C SER A 48 -6.73 11.05 -26.10
N ALA A 49 -7.28 11.64 -25.03
CA ALA A 49 -6.50 12.14 -23.91
C ALA A 49 -5.45 11.07 -23.57
N PRO A 50 -4.18 11.44 -23.35
CA PRO A 50 -3.14 10.46 -23.05
C PRO A 50 -3.67 9.57 -21.93
N ALA A 51 -3.64 8.26 -22.13
CA ALA A 51 -4.16 7.30 -21.17
C ALA A 51 -3.49 7.58 -19.82
N SER A 52 -4.20 8.29 -18.93
CA SER A 52 -3.65 8.73 -17.66
C SER A 52 -3.27 7.49 -16.88
N ALA A 53 -1.99 7.34 -16.55
CA ALA A 53 -1.51 6.14 -15.89
C ALA A 53 -2.29 5.92 -14.58
N HIS A 54 -2.94 4.76 -14.49
CA HIS A 54 -3.67 4.36 -13.30
C HIS A 54 -2.68 3.88 -12.22
N ILE A 55 -2.88 4.35 -11.00
CA ILE A 55 -2.11 3.90 -9.83
C ILE A 55 -3.07 3.52 -8.70
N GLN A 56 -2.61 2.60 -7.86
CA GLN A 56 -3.22 2.28 -6.60
C GLN A 56 -2.21 2.53 -5.49
N MET A 57 -2.60 3.38 -4.53
CA MET A 57 -1.78 3.70 -3.36
C MET A 57 -2.50 3.26 -2.09
N ARG A 58 -1.75 2.65 -1.17
CA ARG A 58 -2.24 2.20 0.12
C ARG A 58 -1.52 2.95 1.23
N CYS A 59 -2.24 3.31 2.27
CA CYS A 59 -1.64 3.90 3.46
C CYS A 59 -2.28 3.36 4.74
N LEU A 60 -1.51 3.43 5.82
CA LEU A 60 -1.98 3.14 7.17
C LEU A 60 -2.60 4.41 7.75
N ILE A 61 -3.81 4.30 8.28
CA ILE A 61 -4.52 5.36 8.98
C ILE A 61 -5.01 4.87 10.33
N VAL A 62 -5.19 5.77 11.29
CA VAL A 62 -5.72 5.41 12.60
C VAL A 62 -7.24 5.20 12.49
N THR A 63 -7.81 4.31 13.32
CA THR A 63 -9.25 4.05 13.35
C THR A 63 -10.10 5.31 13.58
N GLN A 64 -9.56 6.28 14.32
CA GLN A 64 -10.19 7.59 14.51
C GLN A 64 -10.29 8.36 13.18
N ASP A 65 -9.18 8.54 12.47
CA ASP A 65 -9.14 9.23 11.18
C ASP A 65 -10.04 8.51 10.16
N ALA A 66 -10.02 7.18 10.17
CA ALA A 66 -10.87 6.36 9.31
C ALA A 66 -12.37 6.63 9.53
N SER A 67 -12.78 6.92 10.76
CA SER A 67 -14.17 7.27 11.08
C SER A 67 -14.55 8.64 10.52
N ILE A 68 -13.64 9.61 10.57
CA ILE A 68 -13.81 10.95 9.99
C ILE A 68 -13.86 10.87 8.46
N ILE A 69 -12.98 10.08 7.84
CA ILE A 69 -12.92 9.89 6.38
C ILE A 69 -14.22 9.25 5.86
N ILE A 70 -14.77 8.25 6.56
CA ILE A 70 -16.00 7.58 6.14
C ILE A 70 -17.21 8.49 6.35
N GLY A 71 -17.33 9.11 7.53
CA GLY A 71 -18.49 9.92 7.90
C GLY A 71 -19.77 9.10 8.11
N LYS A 72 -20.81 9.74 8.65
CA LYS A 72 -22.11 9.09 8.89
C LYS A 72 -22.71 8.62 7.55
N GLY A 73 -23.06 7.33 7.46
CA GLY A 73 -23.61 6.73 6.23
C GLY A 73 -22.66 6.74 5.02
N GLY A 74 -21.35 6.95 5.22
CA GLY A 74 -20.40 7.08 4.12
C GLY A 74 -20.43 8.43 3.40
N SER A 75 -21.12 9.43 3.95
CA SER A 75 -21.28 10.76 3.32
C SER A 75 -19.93 11.40 2.95
N HIS A 76 -18.97 11.40 3.90
CA HIS A 76 -17.68 12.06 3.68
C HIS A 76 -16.84 11.37 2.61
N VAL A 77 -16.77 10.03 2.63
CA VAL A 77 -15.99 9.28 1.65
C VAL A 77 -16.62 9.36 0.26
N ASN A 78 -17.95 9.47 0.16
CA ASN A 78 -18.64 9.68 -1.11
C ASN A 78 -18.34 11.06 -1.70
N GLU A 79 -18.34 12.12 -0.88
CA GLU A 79 -17.96 13.46 -1.35
C GLU A 79 -16.48 13.50 -1.80
N ILE A 80 -15.58 12.82 -1.07
CA ILE A 80 -14.17 12.71 -1.49
C ILE A 80 -14.06 12.00 -2.84
N ARG A 81 -14.80 10.90 -3.05
CA ARG A 81 -14.82 10.17 -4.34
C ARG A 81 -15.35 11.04 -5.47
N GLU A 82 -16.41 11.79 -5.24
CA GLU A 82 -17.02 12.68 -6.23
C GLU A 82 -16.07 13.83 -6.62
N LYS A 83 -15.50 14.54 -5.64
CA LYS A 83 -14.60 15.68 -5.90
C LYS A 83 -13.24 15.26 -6.45
N SER A 84 -12.74 14.07 -6.11
CA SER A 84 -11.43 13.58 -6.59
C SER A 84 -11.51 12.80 -7.89
N GLY A 85 -12.64 12.12 -8.18
CA GLY A 85 -12.72 11.11 -9.25
C GLY A 85 -11.96 9.81 -8.94
N ALA A 86 -11.43 9.65 -7.72
CA ALA A 86 -10.70 8.46 -7.32
C ALA A 86 -11.60 7.46 -6.59
N ARG A 87 -11.24 6.17 -6.69
CA ARG A 87 -11.85 5.10 -5.90
C ARG A 87 -11.16 5.03 -4.54
N VAL A 88 -11.88 5.44 -3.49
CA VAL A 88 -11.42 5.39 -2.10
C VAL A 88 -12.09 4.24 -1.36
N MET A 89 -11.32 3.33 -0.74
CA MET A 89 -11.82 2.20 0.05
C MET A 89 -11.08 2.13 1.38
N VAL A 90 -11.80 1.89 2.48
CA VAL A 90 -11.22 1.73 3.82
C VAL A 90 -11.45 0.29 4.27
N SER A 91 -10.41 -0.38 4.77
CA SER A 91 -10.52 -1.74 5.31
C SER A 91 -11.46 -1.77 6.52
N GLU A 92 -12.04 -2.94 6.81
CA GLU A 92 -12.75 -3.15 8.07
C GLU A 92 -11.87 -2.87 9.30
N SER A 93 -12.50 -2.50 10.41
CA SER A 93 -11.78 -2.29 11.68
C SER A 93 -11.52 -3.65 12.32
N ILE A 94 -10.28 -3.90 12.72
CA ILE A 94 -9.91 -5.12 13.43
C ILE A 94 -9.85 -4.82 14.93
N PRO A 95 -10.59 -5.55 15.79
CA PRO A 95 -10.54 -5.34 17.23
C PRO A 95 -9.12 -5.44 17.78
N GLY A 96 -8.73 -4.49 18.62
CA GLY A 96 -7.38 -4.42 19.20
C GLY A 96 -6.30 -3.84 18.28
N ASN A 97 -6.59 -3.56 17.01
CA ASN A 97 -5.68 -2.87 16.11
C ASN A 97 -6.12 -1.41 15.91
N PRO A 98 -5.29 -0.41 16.28
CA PRO A 98 -5.62 0.99 16.09
C PRO A 98 -5.43 1.46 14.63
N GLU A 99 -4.84 0.65 13.76
CA GLU A 99 -4.55 0.98 12.36
C GLU A 99 -5.52 0.27 11.40
N ARG A 100 -5.88 0.97 10.32
CA ARG A 100 -6.69 0.50 9.19
C ARG A 100 -5.97 0.83 7.89
N ILE A 101 -6.30 0.09 6.82
CA ILE A 101 -5.74 0.32 5.50
C ILE A 101 -6.71 1.19 4.70
N LEU A 102 -6.23 2.35 4.25
CA LEU A 102 -6.88 3.16 3.24
C LEU A 102 -6.28 2.84 1.88
N ASN A 103 -7.15 2.56 0.91
CA ASN A 103 -6.80 2.20 -0.44
C ASN A 103 -7.42 3.23 -1.41
N VAL A 104 -6.58 3.92 -2.18
CA VAL A 104 -6.98 4.94 -3.14
C VAL A 104 -6.47 4.53 -4.52
N SER A 105 -7.36 4.41 -5.50
CA SER A 105 -6.98 4.05 -6.87
C SER A 105 -7.66 4.89 -7.94
N GLY A 106 -6.99 5.07 -9.07
CA GLY A 106 -7.49 5.86 -10.19
C GLY A 106 -6.33 6.49 -10.98
N PRO A 107 -6.63 7.46 -11.85
CA PRO A 107 -5.62 8.34 -12.44
C PRO A 107 -4.75 9.00 -11.37
N LEU A 108 -3.46 9.21 -11.65
CA LEU A 108 -2.54 9.82 -10.69
C LEU A 108 -3.06 11.15 -10.12
N ASP A 109 -3.58 12.03 -10.97
CA ASP A 109 -4.14 13.34 -10.57
C ASP A 109 -5.33 13.18 -9.61
N ALA A 110 -6.19 12.19 -9.86
CA ALA A 110 -7.34 11.89 -9.01
C ALA A 110 -6.88 11.35 -7.65
N VAL A 111 -5.91 10.44 -7.65
CA VAL A 111 -5.34 9.85 -6.42
C VAL A 111 -4.66 10.93 -5.58
N SER A 112 -3.82 11.76 -6.17
CA SER A 112 -3.11 12.84 -5.46
C SER A 112 -4.09 13.85 -4.86
N LYS A 113 -5.13 14.24 -5.63
CA LYS A 113 -6.20 15.13 -5.17
C LYS A 113 -6.99 14.51 -4.01
N ALA A 114 -7.30 13.22 -4.08
CA ALA A 114 -8.01 12.51 -3.02
C ALA A 114 -7.27 12.59 -1.68
N PHE A 115 -5.94 12.39 -1.67
CA PHE A 115 -5.15 12.49 -0.43
C PHE A 115 -5.14 13.91 0.16
N GLY A 116 -5.12 14.96 -0.67
CA GLY A 116 -5.29 16.33 -0.20
C GLY A 116 -6.66 16.57 0.44
N LEU A 117 -7.74 16.07 -0.17
CA LEU A 117 -9.10 16.17 0.38
C LEU A 117 -9.27 15.36 1.68
N ILE A 118 -8.63 14.19 1.78
CA ILE A 118 -8.61 13.37 3.00
C ILE A 118 -7.99 14.15 4.16
N VAL A 119 -6.84 14.80 3.95
CA VAL A 119 -6.18 15.60 4.99
C VAL A 119 -7.04 16.79 5.40
N ARG A 120 -7.63 17.51 4.44
CA ARG A 120 -8.58 18.59 4.75
C ARG A 120 -9.74 18.10 5.60
N ARG A 121 -10.30 16.92 5.28
CA ARG A 121 -11.38 16.33 6.07
C ARG A 121 -10.95 15.94 7.48
N ILE A 122 -9.75 15.36 7.65
CA ILE A 122 -9.19 15.04 8.98
C ILE A 122 -9.02 16.30 9.82
N ASN A 123 -8.63 17.41 9.19
CA ASN A 123 -8.44 18.70 9.85
C ASN A 123 -9.73 19.51 10.04
N ASP A 124 -10.86 19.08 9.48
CA ASP A 124 -12.12 19.84 9.38
C ASP A 124 -11.94 21.19 8.65
N GLU A 125 -11.15 21.18 7.58
CA GLU A 125 -10.88 22.33 6.72
C GLU A 125 -11.73 22.28 5.43
N PRO A 126 -12.19 23.43 4.91
CA PRO A 126 -12.95 23.49 3.65
C PRO A 126 -12.10 23.07 2.44
N PHE A 127 -12.73 22.37 1.49
CA PHE A 127 -12.04 21.80 0.32
C PHE A 127 -11.55 22.81 -0.69
N ASP A 128 -12.22 23.96 -0.79
CA ASP A 128 -11.97 24.95 -1.83
C ASP A 128 -10.99 26.05 -1.37
N VAL A 129 -10.52 25.99 -0.12
CA VAL A 129 -9.57 26.95 0.43
C VAL A 129 -8.15 26.36 0.40
N PRO A 130 -7.16 27.10 -0.12
CA PRO A 130 -5.75 26.71 -0.04
C PRO A 130 -5.27 26.59 1.41
N SER A 131 -4.33 25.68 1.67
CA SER A 131 -3.67 25.62 2.97
C SER A 131 -2.85 26.90 3.20
N VAL A 132 -2.96 27.48 4.39
CA VAL A 132 -2.21 28.68 4.79
C VAL A 132 -1.00 28.29 5.67
N PRO A 133 0.04 29.13 5.75
CA PRO A 133 1.10 28.94 6.74
C PRO A 133 0.49 28.86 8.15
N GLY A 134 0.64 27.71 8.81
CA GLY A 134 0.03 27.42 10.11
C GLY A 134 -1.16 26.45 10.08
N SER A 135 -1.64 26.03 8.89
CA SER A 135 -2.58 24.92 8.75
C SER A 135 -2.05 23.65 9.42
N ARG A 136 -2.96 22.82 9.94
CA ARG A 136 -2.59 21.64 10.72
C ARG A 136 -1.90 20.61 9.83
N ALA A 137 -0.67 20.23 10.18
CA ALA A 137 0.05 19.18 9.49
C ALA A 137 -0.44 17.79 9.92
N VAL A 138 -0.61 16.89 8.95
CA VAL A 138 -0.96 15.48 9.17
C VAL A 138 0.15 14.60 8.59
N THR A 139 0.38 13.44 9.18
CA THR A 139 1.32 12.44 8.65
C THR A 139 0.57 11.27 8.01
N ILE A 140 0.74 11.08 6.70
CA ILE A 140 0.23 9.94 5.96
C ILE A 140 1.34 8.88 5.83
N LYS A 141 1.04 7.63 6.21
CA LYS A 141 1.98 6.51 6.17
C LYS A 141 1.71 5.63 4.95
N PHE A 142 2.33 5.95 3.81
CA PHE A 142 2.19 5.14 2.60
C PHE A 142 2.90 3.81 2.72
N MET A 143 2.28 2.77 2.18
CA MET A 143 2.84 1.42 2.12
C MET A 143 3.43 1.25 0.73
N ILE A 144 4.76 1.15 0.68
CA ILE A 144 5.51 1.06 -0.56
C ILE A 144 6.22 -0.29 -0.60
N PRO A 145 6.02 -1.11 -1.65
CA PRO A 145 6.79 -2.35 -1.82
C PRO A 145 8.29 -2.08 -1.71
N ASN A 146 9.02 -2.92 -0.98
CA ASN A 146 10.46 -2.75 -0.77
C ASN A 146 11.23 -2.65 -2.10
N SER A 147 10.80 -3.41 -3.12
CA SER A 147 11.35 -3.36 -4.48
C SER A 147 11.24 -1.99 -5.15
N ARG A 148 10.28 -1.14 -4.73
CA ARG A 148 10.01 0.20 -5.27
C ARG A 148 10.44 1.32 -4.33
N MET A 149 10.76 1.02 -3.08
CA MET A 149 11.21 2.05 -2.13
C MET A 149 12.50 2.73 -2.61
N GLY A 150 13.41 1.98 -3.25
CA GLY A 150 14.66 2.52 -3.77
C GLY A 150 14.49 3.59 -4.85
N SER A 151 13.47 3.50 -5.70
CA SER A 151 13.19 4.53 -6.72
C SER A 151 12.64 5.82 -6.11
N VAL A 152 11.83 5.71 -5.05
CA VAL A 152 11.32 6.87 -4.31
C VAL A 152 12.43 7.58 -3.53
N ILE A 153 13.36 6.82 -2.92
CA ILE A 153 14.51 7.41 -2.21
C ILE A 153 15.49 8.05 -3.21
N GLY A 154 15.79 7.35 -4.30
CA GLY A 154 16.80 7.77 -5.28
C GLY A 154 18.24 7.51 -4.80
N LYS A 155 19.20 7.62 -5.72
CA LYS A 155 20.63 7.46 -5.40
C LYS A 155 21.04 8.53 -4.37
N GLN A 156 21.68 8.12 -3.27
CA GLN A 156 22.07 9.02 -2.18
C GLN A 156 20.91 9.83 -1.56
N GLY A 157 19.66 9.39 -1.73
CA GLY A 157 18.50 10.13 -1.26
C GLY A 157 18.16 11.39 -2.06
N CYS A 158 18.68 11.54 -3.29
CA CYS A 158 18.43 12.74 -4.09
C CYS A 158 16.95 12.93 -4.43
N LYS A 159 16.25 11.85 -4.79
CA LYS A 159 14.85 11.92 -5.26
C LYS A 159 13.90 12.25 -4.12
N ILE A 160 14.06 11.63 -2.95
CA ILE A 160 13.24 11.96 -1.78
C ILE A 160 13.49 13.39 -1.29
N LYS A 161 14.69 13.94 -1.47
CA LYS A 161 14.97 15.37 -1.18
C LYS A 161 14.26 16.29 -2.18
N GLU A 162 14.37 16.00 -3.48
CA GLU A 162 13.67 16.73 -4.53
C GLU A 162 12.14 16.78 -4.28
N ILE A 163 11.54 15.66 -3.86
CA ILE A 163 10.11 15.62 -3.51
C ILE A 163 9.82 16.51 -2.29
N GLN A 164 10.67 16.49 -1.28
CA GLN A 164 10.50 17.35 -0.09
C GLN A 164 10.58 18.83 -0.47
N ASP A 165 11.58 19.21 -1.28
CA ASP A 165 11.77 20.59 -1.73
C ASP A 165 10.60 21.08 -2.59
N ALA A 166 10.09 20.23 -3.51
CA ALA A 166 8.99 20.59 -4.40
C ALA A 166 7.62 20.64 -3.71
N SER A 167 7.39 19.80 -2.70
CA SER A 167 6.09 19.70 -2.02
C SER A 167 6.00 20.52 -0.73
N GLY A 168 7.13 20.89 -0.12
CA GLY A 168 7.18 21.43 1.23
C GLY A 168 6.76 20.41 2.31
N ALA A 169 6.54 19.14 1.96
CA ALA A 169 6.27 18.07 2.91
C ALA A 169 7.59 17.48 3.43
N ARG A 170 7.55 16.90 4.62
CA ARG A 170 8.65 16.11 5.19
C ARG A 170 8.44 14.63 4.90
N LEU A 171 9.41 13.99 4.25
CA LEU A 171 9.33 12.59 3.85
C LEU A 171 10.36 11.76 4.64
N ASN A 172 9.92 10.63 5.21
CA ASN A 172 10.78 9.70 5.93
C ASN A 172 10.45 8.24 5.55
N ALA A 173 11.43 7.53 5.00
CA ALA A 173 11.29 6.12 4.65
C ALA A 173 11.78 5.22 5.79
N SER A 174 10.94 4.28 6.25
CA SER A 174 11.33 3.31 7.29
C SER A 174 12.42 2.38 6.78
N GLU A 175 13.41 2.02 7.60
CA GLU A 175 14.46 1.06 7.22
C GLU A 175 13.92 -0.37 7.12
N GLY A 176 13.06 -0.75 8.08
CA GLY A 176 12.43 -2.07 8.15
C GLY A 176 11.15 -2.18 7.31
N MET A 177 10.85 -3.43 6.93
CA MET A 177 9.56 -3.82 6.35
C MET A 177 8.49 -3.98 7.44
N LEU A 178 7.23 -3.84 7.06
CA LEU A 178 6.09 -4.14 7.91
C LEU A 178 6.05 -5.64 8.25
N PRO A 179 5.68 -6.02 9.50
CA PRO A 179 5.60 -7.42 9.90
C PRO A 179 4.69 -8.24 8.97
N GLY A 180 5.18 -9.37 8.48
CA GLY A 180 4.42 -10.25 7.58
C GLY A 180 4.18 -9.68 6.17
N SER A 181 4.92 -8.64 5.77
CA SER A 181 4.82 -8.02 4.45
C SER A 181 6.18 -7.71 3.83
N THR A 182 6.18 -7.49 2.52
CA THR A 182 7.32 -6.99 1.75
C THR A 182 7.30 -5.47 1.59
N GLU A 183 6.41 -4.78 2.29
CA GLU A 183 6.21 -3.33 2.19
C GLU A 183 6.91 -2.57 3.29
N ARG A 184 7.43 -1.40 2.95
CA ARG A 184 8.02 -0.43 3.88
C ARG A 184 7.10 0.77 4.01
N VAL A 185 7.21 1.49 5.12
CA VAL A 185 6.42 2.69 5.37
C VAL A 185 7.16 3.91 4.87
N LEU A 186 6.52 4.71 4.03
CA LEU A 186 6.93 6.06 3.69
C LEU A 186 6.00 7.04 4.42
N SER A 187 6.52 7.68 5.47
CA SER A 187 5.82 8.72 6.20
C SER A 187 5.96 10.05 5.48
N VAL A 188 4.83 10.67 5.12
CA VAL A 188 4.75 11.98 4.46
C VAL A 188 3.97 12.91 5.38
N ALA A 189 4.65 13.91 5.93
CA ALA A 189 4.08 14.86 6.88
C ALA A 189 3.99 16.26 6.27
N GLY A 190 2.82 16.88 6.33
CA GLY A 190 2.61 18.22 5.77
C GLY A 190 1.16 18.67 5.85
N VAL A 191 0.91 19.88 5.36
CA VAL A 191 -0.45 20.41 5.14
C VAL A 191 -1.11 19.72 3.94
N ALA A 192 -2.42 19.91 3.76
CA ALA A 192 -3.17 19.21 2.72
C ALA A 192 -2.58 19.38 1.30
N ASP A 193 -2.18 20.59 0.94
CA ASP A 193 -1.60 20.86 -0.39
C ASP A 193 -0.20 20.25 -0.53
N ALA A 194 0.60 20.26 0.53
CA ALA A 194 1.90 19.59 0.53
C ALA A 194 1.77 18.07 0.36
N ILE A 195 0.79 17.45 1.03
CA ILE A 195 0.49 16.01 0.86
C ILE A 195 0.00 15.72 -0.57
N HIS A 196 -0.85 16.58 -1.14
CA HIS A 196 -1.31 16.44 -2.52
C HIS A 196 -0.11 16.42 -3.49
N ILE A 197 0.75 17.45 -3.42
CA ILE A 197 1.91 17.59 -4.31
C ILE A 197 2.90 16.43 -4.10
N ALA A 198 3.21 16.07 -2.85
CA ALA A 198 4.11 14.96 -2.55
C ALA A 198 3.58 13.63 -3.11
N THR A 199 2.28 13.38 -2.96
CA THR A 199 1.63 12.16 -3.46
C THR A 199 1.72 12.06 -4.97
N TYR A 200 1.56 13.18 -5.69
CA TYR A 200 1.71 13.22 -7.15
C TYR A 200 3.12 12.77 -7.58
N TYR A 201 4.16 13.36 -6.98
CA TYR A 201 5.55 12.98 -7.32
C TYR A 201 5.88 11.53 -6.94
N ILE A 202 5.46 11.08 -5.75
CA ILE A 202 5.63 9.69 -5.32
C ILE A 202 4.94 8.76 -6.32
N GLY A 203 3.69 9.05 -6.68
CA GLY A 203 2.92 8.23 -7.59
C GLY A 203 3.54 8.15 -8.99
N ASN A 204 4.07 9.25 -9.51
CA ASN A 204 4.76 9.27 -10.80
C ASN A 204 5.99 8.34 -10.79
N ILE A 205 6.80 8.40 -9.73
CA ILE A 205 7.97 7.52 -9.55
C ILE A 205 7.55 6.05 -9.43
N LEU A 206 6.43 5.76 -8.76
CA LEU A 206 5.94 4.39 -8.61
C LEU A 206 5.39 3.80 -9.90
N ILE A 207 4.75 4.61 -10.74
CA ILE A 207 4.32 4.23 -12.10
C ILE A 207 5.55 3.92 -12.95
N GLU A 208 6.52 4.83 -13.01
CA GLU A 208 7.76 4.66 -13.77
C GLU A 208 8.57 3.43 -13.31
N ALA A 209 8.62 3.18 -12.00
CA ALA A 209 9.26 2.00 -11.44
C ALA A 209 8.50 0.70 -11.78
N ASN A 210 7.18 0.74 -11.88
CA ASN A 210 6.37 -0.41 -12.28
C ASN A 210 6.63 -0.81 -13.74
N GLU A 211 6.88 0.16 -14.63
CA GLU A 211 7.23 -0.10 -16.03
C GLU A 211 8.64 -0.69 -16.18
N ARG A 212 9.60 -0.24 -15.37
CA ARG A 212 10.99 -0.75 -15.39
C ARG A 212 11.16 -2.11 -14.73
N LEU A 213 10.39 -2.39 -13.69
CA LEU A 213 10.39 -3.65 -12.95
C LEU A 213 8.94 -4.11 -12.71
N PRO A 214 8.33 -4.83 -13.67
CA PRO A 214 7.04 -5.48 -13.43
C PRO A 214 7.22 -6.49 -12.30
N SER A 215 6.66 -6.18 -11.12
CA SER A 215 6.80 -7.04 -9.93
C SER A 215 6.06 -8.36 -10.15
N SER A 216 6.81 -9.46 -10.01
CA SER A 216 6.26 -10.80 -9.82
C SER A 216 5.90 -10.98 -8.34
N GLY A 217 4.60 -11.06 -8.05
CA GLY A 217 3.99 -11.59 -6.81
C GLY A 217 4.63 -11.22 -5.46
N GLY A 218 4.39 -9.99 -4.96
CA GLY A 218 4.70 -9.61 -3.57
C GLY A 218 3.48 -9.75 -2.64
N SER A 219 3.68 -10.27 -1.43
CA SER A 219 2.60 -10.33 -0.42
C SER A 219 2.34 -8.93 0.15
N SER A 220 1.12 -8.44 -0.06
CA SER A 220 0.61 -7.18 0.45
C SER A 220 0.39 -7.27 1.96
N TYR A 221 0.79 -6.25 2.73
CA TYR A 221 0.48 -6.22 4.16
C TYR A 221 -1.04 -6.24 4.36
N ARG A 222 -1.48 -7.11 5.27
CA ARG A 222 -2.84 -7.18 5.77
C ARG A 222 -2.73 -7.15 7.30
N PRO A 223 -3.46 -6.27 8.00
CA PRO A 223 -3.38 -6.22 9.45
C PRO A 223 -3.97 -7.55 9.96
N ALA A 224 -3.24 -8.24 10.82
CA ALA A 224 -3.68 -9.52 11.37
C ALA A 224 -4.66 -9.29 12.53
N SER A 225 -5.75 -10.07 12.57
CA SER A 225 -6.54 -10.27 13.78
C SER A 225 -5.88 -11.38 14.61
N SER A 226 -5.61 -11.12 15.88
CA SER A 226 -5.35 -12.18 16.85
C SER A 226 -6.66 -12.92 17.13
N SER A 227 -7.08 -13.78 16.21
CA SER A 227 -8.24 -14.66 16.38
C SER A 227 -7.79 -16.09 16.16
N THR A 228 -7.39 -16.73 17.25
CA THR A 228 -7.23 -18.17 17.43
C THR A 228 -8.51 -18.88 16.99
N SER A 229 -8.60 -19.28 15.73
CA SER A 229 -9.61 -20.24 15.27
C SER A 229 -9.05 -21.64 15.49
N SER A 230 -9.07 -22.07 16.76
CA SER A 230 -8.92 -23.45 17.15
C SER A 230 -10.12 -24.24 16.59
N ARG A 231 -9.92 -24.89 15.43
CA ARG A 231 -10.75 -26.02 15.02
C ARG A 231 -10.36 -27.19 15.93
N ARG A 232 -11.09 -27.34 17.03
CA ARG A 232 -10.94 -28.41 17.99
C ARG A 232 -11.64 -29.67 17.45
N SER A 233 -10.84 -30.63 16.99
CA SER A 233 -11.28 -32.02 16.88
C SER A 233 -11.36 -32.62 18.28
N GLN A 234 -12.48 -33.26 18.59
CA GLN A 234 -12.75 -34.01 19.81
C GLN A 234 -11.71 -35.13 20.01
N SER A 235 -11.23 -35.27 21.24
CA SER A 235 -11.07 -36.59 21.86
C SER A 235 -11.05 -36.45 23.37
N HIS A 236 -11.68 -37.42 24.02
CA HIS A 236 -11.96 -37.55 25.44
C HIS A 236 -10.74 -38.12 26.19
N TYR A 237 -10.49 -37.69 27.43
CA TYR A 237 -10.44 -38.57 28.62
C TYR A 237 -10.32 -37.79 29.95
N SER A 238 -11.01 -38.37 30.94
CA SER A 238 -11.15 -38.14 32.39
C SER A 238 -10.01 -37.47 33.18
N GLY A 239 -10.38 -36.69 34.20
CA GLY A 239 -9.50 -36.34 35.32
C GLY A 239 -10.04 -35.27 36.27
N SER A 240 -10.64 -35.70 37.39
CA SER A 240 -11.21 -34.91 38.50
C SER A 240 -10.20 -34.03 39.24
N SER A 241 -10.58 -32.82 39.68
CA SER A 241 -10.72 -32.43 41.10
C SER A 241 -10.75 -30.90 41.35
N TYR A 242 -11.64 -30.52 42.26
CA TYR A 242 -11.93 -29.20 42.85
C TYR A 242 -10.75 -28.61 43.65
N VAL A 243 -10.53 -27.28 43.61
CA VAL A 243 -10.38 -26.36 44.78
C VAL A 243 -10.64 -24.89 44.33
N PRO A 244 -11.41 -24.08 45.08
CA PRO A 244 -11.70 -22.66 44.77
C PRO A 244 -10.76 -21.68 45.48
N GLY A 245 -10.49 -20.52 44.87
CA GLY A 245 -9.78 -19.41 45.52
C GLY A 245 -9.69 -18.17 44.63
N ALA A 246 -10.41 -17.12 45.01
CA ALA A 246 -10.48 -15.83 44.34
C ALA A 246 -9.32 -14.90 44.76
N TYR A 247 -8.67 -14.24 43.80
CA TYR A 247 -7.96 -12.95 43.96
C TYR A 247 -7.98 -12.17 42.64
N PRO A 248 -7.94 -10.82 42.67
CA PRO A 248 -8.18 -9.97 41.51
C PRO A 248 -6.88 -9.61 40.74
N GLY A 249 -7.03 -9.48 39.42
CA GLY A 249 -6.37 -8.46 38.59
C GLY A 249 -4.85 -8.44 38.50
N TYR A 250 -4.28 -9.24 37.60
CA TYR A 250 -3.02 -8.92 36.92
C TYR A 250 -3.20 -9.08 35.41
N ALA A 251 -2.84 -8.03 34.67
CA ALA A 251 -2.78 -8.02 33.21
C ALA A 251 -1.85 -9.14 32.69
N PRO A 252 -2.14 -9.77 31.54
CA PRO A 252 -1.29 -10.84 31.03
C PRO A 252 0.01 -10.24 30.52
N HIS A 253 1.05 -10.33 31.36
CA HIS A 253 2.43 -10.27 30.94
C HIS A 253 2.66 -11.49 30.02
N ASN A 254 2.64 -11.28 28.70
CA ASN A 254 2.99 -12.32 27.75
C ASN A 254 4.49 -12.61 27.93
N PRO A 255 4.91 -13.77 28.46
CA PRO A 255 6.32 -14.07 28.62
C PRO A 255 6.98 -14.11 27.23
N PRO A 256 8.28 -13.75 27.11
CA PRO A 256 9.01 -13.97 25.87
C PRO A 256 8.92 -15.45 25.51
N GLN A 257 8.22 -15.73 24.41
CA GLN A 257 8.09 -17.09 23.89
C GLN A 257 9.50 -17.65 23.63
N PRO A 258 9.81 -18.87 24.08
CA PRO A 258 11.14 -19.44 23.91
C PRO A 258 11.42 -19.62 22.42
N MET A 259 12.65 -19.30 22.01
CA MET A 259 13.12 -19.56 20.64
C MET A 259 13.04 -21.06 20.37
N GLN A 260 12.34 -21.43 19.30
CA GLN A 260 12.20 -22.80 18.85
C GLN A 260 13.27 -23.12 17.80
N THR A 261 13.83 -24.32 17.87
CA THR A 261 14.72 -24.85 16.83
C THR A 261 14.06 -26.06 16.17
N GLN A 262 13.98 -26.05 14.85
CA GLN A 262 13.47 -27.13 14.03
C GLN A 262 14.57 -27.61 13.07
N GLN A 263 14.67 -28.93 12.93
CA GLN A 263 15.60 -29.57 12.00
C GLN A 263 14.81 -30.22 10.86
N ILE A 264 15.27 -30.03 9.62
CA ILE A 264 14.71 -30.69 8.44
C ILE A 264 15.84 -31.27 7.59
N PHE A 265 15.56 -32.40 6.92
CA PHE A 265 16.49 -33.04 6.00
C PHE A 265 16.04 -32.81 4.56
N ILE A 266 16.98 -32.35 3.73
CA ILE A 266 16.74 -32.04 2.32
C ILE A 266 17.69 -32.88 1.45
N PRO A 267 17.20 -33.65 0.47
CA PRO A 267 18.06 -34.39 -0.44
C PRO A 267 19.08 -33.50 -1.14
N ASN A 268 20.32 -33.98 -1.28
CA ASN A 268 21.43 -33.20 -1.87
C ASN A 268 21.12 -32.70 -3.29
N GLY A 269 20.38 -33.46 -4.09
CA GLY A 269 19.95 -33.04 -5.43
C GLY A 269 18.94 -31.89 -5.45
N LEU A 270 18.25 -31.63 -4.33
CA LEU A 270 17.22 -30.59 -4.21
C LEU A 270 17.70 -29.37 -3.40
N VAL A 271 18.79 -29.46 -2.64
CA VAL A 271 19.26 -28.31 -1.85
C VAL A 271 19.63 -27.11 -2.74
N GLY A 272 20.10 -27.35 -3.97
CA GLY A 272 20.44 -26.28 -4.90
C GLY A 272 19.25 -25.37 -5.25
N CYS A 273 18.03 -25.91 -5.32
CA CYS A 273 16.82 -25.13 -5.63
C CYS A 273 16.32 -24.31 -4.43
N ILE A 274 16.69 -24.74 -3.22
CA ILE A 274 16.43 -24.07 -1.95
C ILE A 274 17.41 -22.92 -1.73
N ILE A 275 18.70 -23.15 -2.00
CA ILE A 275 19.75 -22.14 -1.87
C ILE A 275 19.62 -21.06 -2.95
N GLY A 276 19.41 -21.47 -4.20
CA GLY A 276 19.40 -20.57 -5.35
C GLY A 276 20.81 -20.13 -5.78
N LYS A 277 20.92 -19.55 -6.98
CA LYS A 277 22.19 -19.04 -7.51
C LYS A 277 22.74 -17.94 -6.58
N GLY A 278 23.94 -18.14 -6.04
CA GLY A 278 24.56 -17.20 -5.08
C GLY A 278 23.86 -17.11 -3.71
N GLY A 279 23.04 -18.10 -3.34
CA GLY A 279 22.30 -18.08 -2.07
C GLY A 279 21.09 -17.15 -2.06
N SER A 280 20.68 -16.62 -3.21
CA SER A 280 19.58 -15.65 -3.30
C SER A 280 18.26 -16.18 -2.72
N LYS A 281 17.94 -17.46 -2.96
CA LYS A 281 16.65 -18.03 -2.58
C LYS A 281 16.61 -18.39 -1.09
N ILE A 282 17.68 -18.93 -0.53
CA ILE A 282 17.74 -19.17 0.91
C ILE A 282 17.80 -17.85 1.68
N ASN A 283 18.48 -16.84 1.14
CA ASN A 283 18.49 -15.52 1.74
C ASN A 283 17.08 -14.92 1.73
N GLU A 284 16.33 -15.05 0.63
CA GLU A 284 14.92 -14.65 0.58
C GLU A 284 14.09 -15.38 1.65
N ILE A 285 14.22 -16.70 1.79
CA ILE A 285 13.48 -17.47 2.81
C ILE A 285 13.86 -17.04 4.23
N ARG A 286 15.15 -16.79 4.51
CA ARG A 286 15.62 -16.24 5.79
C ARG A 286 15.01 -14.87 6.08
N HIS A 287 14.93 -14.01 5.07
CA HIS A 287 14.34 -12.68 5.21
C HIS A 287 12.82 -12.74 5.40
N MET A 288 12.12 -13.61 4.66
CA MET A 288 10.66 -13.77 4.76
C MET A 288 10.24 -14.37 6.10
N SER A 289 10.96 -15.40 6.58
CA SER A 289 10.61 -16.07 7.82
C SER A 289 11.13 -15.38 9.07
N ALA A 290 12.07 -14.43 8.94
CA ALA A 290 12.81 -13.86 10.07
C ALA A 290 13.35 -14.93 11.04
N SER A 291 13.73 -16.09 10.50
CA SER A 291 14.36 -17.19 11.22
C SER A 291 15.82 -17.32 10.82
N GLN A 292 16.64 -17.76 11.78
CA GLN A 292 18.01 -18.14 11.50
C GLN A 292 18.02 -19.52 10.85
N ILE A 293 18.40 -19.60 9.58
CA ILE A 293 18.44 -20.86 8.83
C ILE A 293 19.89 -21.22 8.53
N LYS A 294 20.41 -22.29 9.12
CA LYS A 294 21.75 -22.82 8.88
C LYS A 294 21.65 -24.10 8.05
N ILE A 295 22.36 -24.12 6.92
CA ILE A 295 22.43 -25.27 6.04
C ILE A 295 23.78 -25.94 6.29
N MET A 296 23.77 -27.17 6.77
CA MET A 296 24.98 -27.92 7.11
C MET A 296 25.63 -28.52 5.85
N GLU A 297 26.88 -28.96 5.95
CA GLU A 297 27.55 -29.67 4.85
C GLU A 297 27.06 -31.12 4.75
N PRO A 298 27.15 -31.75 3.55
CA PRO A 298 26.75 -33.15 3.39
C PRO A 298 27.57 -34.03 4.33
N GLY A 299 26.90 -34.91 5.09
CA GLY A 299 27.55 -35.81 6.05
C GLY A 299 27.84 -35.22 7.44
N THR A 300 27.48 -33.95 7.69
CA THR A 300 27.63 -33.31 9.01
C THR A 300 26.30 -33.33 9.80
N GLY A 301 26.34 -33.84 11.03
CA GLY A 301 25.19 -33.83 11.96
C GLY A 301 24.94 -32.45 12.58
N ALA A 302 23.85 -32.31 13.35
CA ALA A 302 23.47 -31.05 14.01
C ALA A 302 24.57 -30.47 14.91
N ASP A 303 25.39 -31.33 15.51
CA ASP A 303 26.50 -30.98 16.41
C ASP A 303 27.86 -30.85 15.71
N GLY A 304 27.89 -30.87 14.37
CA GLY A 304 29.14 -30.77 13.58
C GLY A 304 30.00 -32.05 13.58
N ALA A 305 29.54 -33.13 14.22
CA ALA A 305 30.18 -34.43 14.14
C ALA A 305 29.93 -35.11 12.77
N PRO A 306 30.92 -35.83 12.21
CA PRO A 306 30.71 -36.67 11.03
C PRO A 306 29.75 -37.81 11.39
N GLY A 307 28.61 -37.87 10.69
CA GLY A 307 27.54 -38.82 11.00
C GLY A 307 26.20 -38.53 10.32
N GLY A 308 26.15 -37.59 9.37
CA GLY A 308 24.94 -37.31 8.60
C GLY A 308 24.64 -38.42 7.60
N THR A 309 23.34 -38.69 7.39
CA THR A 309 22.83 -39.65 6.39
C THR A 309 23.39 -39.34 5.00
N GLU A 310 24.07 -40.31 4.37
CA GLU A 310 24.61 -40.15 3.02
C GLU A 310 23.48 -39.84 2.03
N GLY A 311 23.46 -38.63 1.48
CA GLY A 311 22.46 -38.21 0.48
C GLY A 311 21.52 -37.08 0.91
N GLU A 312 21.51 -36.71 2.19
CA GLU A 312 20.68 -35.62 2.71
C GLU A 312 21.52 -34.52 3.36
N ARG A 313 20.96 -33.32 3.38
CA ARG A 313 21.55 -32.14 3.99
C ARG A 313 20.65 -31.62 5.09
N LEU A 314 21.22 -31.49 6.29
CA LEU A 314 20.52 -30.97 7.44
C LEU A 314 20.38 -29.44 7.33
N VAL A 315 19.15 -28.97 7.52
CA VAL A 315 18.83 -27.56 7.65
C VAL A 315 18.26 -27.32 9.05
N VAL A 316 18.93 -26.45 9.80
CA VAL A 316 18.55 -26.06 11.16
C VAL A 316 17.91 -24.68 11.11
N ILE A 317 16.70 -24.55 11.63
CA ILE A 317 15.90 -23.33 11.63
C ILE A 317 15.65 -22.94 13.08
N THR A 318 16.15 -21.78 13.50
CA THR A 318 15.98 -21.27 14.86
C THR A 318 15.28 -19.92 14.83
N GLY A 319 14.23 -19.74 15.64
CA GLY A 319 13.48 -18.49 15.69
C GLY A 319 12.22 -18.60 16.54
N GLN A 320 11.34 -17.62 16.46
CA GLN A 320 10.03 -17.71 17.11
C GLN A 320 9.18 -18.83 16.48
N PRO A 321 8.28 -19.51 17.22
CA PRO A 321 7.50 -20.63 16.69
C PRO A 321 6.77 -20.32 15.36
N ALA A 322 6.17 -19.13 15.25
CA ALA A 322 5.50 -18.67 14.03
C ALA A 322 6.49 -18.47 12.85
N ASN A 323 7.67 -17.94 13.13
CA ASN A 323 8.73 -17.69 12.16
C ASN A 323 9.30 -19.01 11.64
N VAL A 324 9.55 -19.96 12.55
CA VAL A 324 10.04 -21.30 12.22
C VAL A 324 9.03 -22.04 11.34
N GLN A 325 7.74 -22.00 11.69
CA GLN A 325 6.69 -22.61 10.87
C GLN A 325 6.62 -22.00 9.47
N MET A 326 6.73 -20.67 9.35
CA MET A 326 6.78 -19.99 8.06
C MET A 326 8.00 -20.41 7.23
N ALA A 327 9.18 -20.48 7.84
CA ALA A 327 10.41 -20.93 7.18
C ALA A 327 10.23 -22.35 6.62
N VAL A 328 9.69 -23.26 7.43
CA VAL A 328 9.43 -24.65 7.05
C VAL A 328 8.48 -24.72 5.86
N GLN A 329 7.37 -23.97 5.88
CA GLN A 329 6.42 -23.95 4.78
C GLN A 329 7.05 -23.44 3.46
N LEU A 330 7.84 -22.37 3.52
CA LEU A 330 8.52 -21.82 2.34
C LEU A 330 9.53 -22.81 1.76
N LEU A 331 10.27 -23.53 2.62
CA LEU A 331 11.22 -24.56 2.22
C LEU A 331 10.52 -25.74 1.53
N TYR A 332 9.45 -26.27 2.14
CA TYR A 332 8.66 -27.36 1.53
C TYR A 332 8.00 -26.95 0.23
N HIS A 333 7.39 -25.76 0.18
CA HIS A 333 6.75 -25.26 -1.04
C HIS A 333 7.75 -25.18 -2.19
N ARG A 334 8.99 -24.75 -1.91
CA ARG A 334 10.03 -24.67 -2.92
C ARG A 334 10.53 -26.04 -3.37
N LEU A 335 10.67 -26.97 -2.43
CA LEU A 335 11.02 -28.36 -2.72
C LEU A 335 9.99 -29.01 -3.64
N GLU A 336 8.70 -28.83 -3.35
CA GLU A 336 7.59 -29.40 -4.13
C GLU A 336 7.55 -28.83 -5.55
N GLN A 337 7.73 -27.51 -5.70
CA GLN A 337 7.80 -26.87 -7.02
C GLN A 337 8.91 -27.46 -7.89
N GLU A 338 10.09 -27.71 -7.32
CA GLU A 338 11.21 -28.28 -8.07
C GLU A 338 10.96 -29.76 -8.40
N LYS A 339 10.39 -30.52 -7.47
CA LYS A 339 10.00 -31.92 -7.70
C LYS A 339 8.98 -32.03 -8.83
N GLN A 340 7.97 -31.17 -8.85
CA GLN A 340 6.96 -31.13 -9.91
C GLN A 340 7.55 -30.75 -11.27
N LYS A 341 8.55 -29.87 -11.29
CA LYS A 341 9.28 -29.49 -12.50
C LYS A 341 10.13 -30.64 -13.04
N GLN A 342 10.82 -31.39 -12.17
CA GLN A 342 11.59 -32.58 -12.55
C GLN A 342 10.69 -33.69 -13.12
N LEU A 343 9.52 -33.93 -12.50
CA LEU A 343 8.51 -34.88 -13.00
C LEU A 343 8.01 -34.50 -14.40
N ARG A 344 7.71 -33.22 -14.64
CA ARG A 344 7.30 -32.73 -15.96
C ARG A 344 8.41 -32.85 -17.00
N ALA A 345 9.66 -32.62 -16.62
CA ALA A 345 10.80 -32.79 -17.51
C ALA A 345 11.01 -34.27 -17.90
N GLN A 346 10.83 -35.21 -16.96
CA GLN A 346 10.93 -36.64 -17.26
C GLN A 346 9.82 -37.16 -18.19
N GLN A 347 8.61 -36.61 -18.11
CA GLN A 347 7.50 -37.00 -19.00
C GLN A 347 7.70 -36.53 -20.45
N GLN A 348 8.53 -35.51 -20.71
CA GLN A 348 8.81 -35.01 -22.06
C GLN A 348 9.98 -35.73 -22.76
N LEU A 349 10.72 -36.58 -22.05
CA LEU A 349 11.92 -37.26 -22.54
C LEU A 349 11.70 -38.73 -22.95
N SER A 350 10.45 -39.17 -23.10
CA SER A 350 10.14 -40.51 -23.61
C SER A 350 9.44 -40.45 -24.97
N PRO A 351 10.16 -40.19 -26.08
CA PRO A 351 9.63 -40.47 -27.41
C PRO A 351 9.56 -41.98 -27.66
N GLU A 352 8.53 -42.37 -28.39
CA GLU A 352 8.11 -43.72 -28.72
C GLU A 352 9.25 -44.62 -29.22
N SER A 353 9.52 -45.72 -28.51
CA SER A 353 10.08 -46.91 -29.13
C SER A 353 8.92 -47.77 -29.63
N LYS A 354 8.54 -47.57 -30.89
CA LYS A 354 7.96 -48.63 -31.71
C LYS A 354 8.21 -48.40 -33.18
#